data_AF-A0A1R2BPQ6-F1
#
_entry.id   AF-A0A1R2BPQ6-F1
#
_cell.length_a   1.000
_cell.length_b   1.000
_cell.length_c   1.000
_cell.angle_alpha   90.00
_cell.angle_beta   90.00
_cell.angle_gamma   90.00
#
_symmetry.space_group_name_H-M   'P 1'
#
loop_
_entity.id
_entity.type
_entity.pdbx_description
1 polymer ?
#
loop_
_entity_poly.entity_id
_entity_poly.type
_entity_poly.pdbx_seq_one_letter_code
_entity_poly.pdbx_strand_id
1 'polypeptide(L)'
;MVENRGFTLLLLEFPPKQELGLDNLSLNPGELFKGIKNIPQGLHFLYTSLRLGKTGRFFYTKEHSIIIMKWDTTIETFIYIDQEEESLYKNSIEEFLPLMVEYPNESWALWKELTDYITPKILFKLEPLSGMIPSASKEYDIQSQELESFNCNIPVIHYTPIPKRYFQQGMSAESITLYNYDKTAILRNTIGNGFDTFEELLGEMQFAFVSFLIGENPDSFEQWKNIFVLLCNCEQGVREEHQWFSKYIPVLYAQVKSLPKDLVVDPFLSSSFITSSLKSFISIIDDSSLNKTLQIRGEKLKKLVLKEFNISELDMIDDEEAPSIVYTD
;
A
#
# COMPACT_ATOMS: atom_id res chain seq x y z
N MET A 1 -5.50 21.04 -29.76
CA MET A 1 -4.76 19.81 -30.11
C MET A 1 -4.37 19.16 -28.80
N VAL A 2 -5.07 18.11 -28.38
CA VAL A 2 -4.77 17.41 -27.12
C VAL A 2 -3.84 16.26 -27.47
N GLU A 3 -2.55 16.56 -27.63
CA GLU A 3 -1.50 15.55 -27.63
C GLU A 3 -1.05 15.34 -26.19
N ASN A 4 -1.75 14.45 -25.49
CA ASN A 4 -1.22 13.81 -24.30
C ASN A 4 -1.40 12.31 -24.53
N ARG A 5 -0.55 11.73 -25.38
CA ARG A 5 -0.57 10.30 -25.71
C ARG A 5 0.07 9.54 -24.55
N GLY A 6 -0.69 9.40 -23.47
CA GLY A 6 -0.34 8.49 -22.39
C GLY A 6 -0.16 7.06 -22.91
N PHE A 7 0.31 6.21 -22.02
CA PHE A 7 0.45 4.78 -22.24
C PHE A 7 -0.90 4.12 -22.62
N THR A 8 -0.87 3.08 -23.46
CA THR A 8 -2.04 2.27 -23.84
C THR A 8 -1.88 0.82 -23.40
N LEU A 9 -2.86 0.32 -22.65
CA LEU A 9 -2.96 -1.07 -22.20
C LEU A 9 -4.01 -1.80 -23.04
N LEU A 10 -3.56 -2.69 -23.93
CA LEU A 10 -4.43 -3.58 -24.70
C LEU A 10 -4.59 -4.91 -23.96
N LEU A 11 -5.82 -5.28 -23.66
CA LEU A 11 -6.18 -6.49 -22.92
C LEU A 11 -6.91 -7.46 -23.84
N LEU A 12 -6.24 -8.57 -24.16
CA LEU A 12 -6.74 -9.59 -25.06
C LEU A 12 -7.45 -10.70 -24.29
N GLU A 13 -8.55 -11.18 -24.85
CA GLU A 13 -9.28 -12.37 -24.37
C GLU A 13 -9.77 -12.28 -22.91
N PHE A 14 -9.93 -11.06 -22.37
CA PHE A 14 -10.48 -10.89 -21.03
C PHE A 14 -11.92 -11.41 -20.97
N PRO A 15 -12.25 -12.31 -20.03
CA PRO A 15 -13.57 -12.91 -19.91
C PRO A 15 -14.65 -11.87 -19.58
N PRO A 16 -15.86 -12.00 -20.15
CA PRO A 16 -16.97 -11.10 -19.87
C PRO A 16 -17.50 -11.30 -18.44
N LYS A 17 -18.16 -10.26 -17.90
CA LYS A 17 -18.80 -10.27 -16.56
C LYS A 17 -17.83 -10.44 -15.39
N GLN A 18 -16.57 -10.10 -15.59
CA GLN A 18 -15.58 -9.96 -14.51
C GLN A 18 -15.27 -8.49 -14.28
N GLU A 19 -15.03 -8.12 -13.02
CA GLU A 19 -14.54 -6.79 -12.70
C GLU A 19 -13.10 -6.68 -13.16
N LEU A 20 -12.76 -5.58 -13.85
CA LEU A 20 -11.40 -5.23 -14.19
C LEU A 20 -11.09 -3.90 -13.53
N GLY A 21 -9.94 -3.80 -12.86
CA GLY A 21 -9.50 -2.55 -12.30
C GLY A 21 -8.08 -2.17 -12.66
N LEU A 22 -7.84 -0.87 -12.69
CA LEU A 22 -6.54 -0.26 -12.87
C LEU A 22 -6.41 0.90 -11.88
N ASP A 23 -5.54 0.77 -10.89
CA ASP A 23 -5.39 1.72 -9.80
C ASP A 23 -6.71 1.93 -9.04
N ASN A 24 -7.24 3.15 -9.03
CA ASN A 24 -8.54 3.50 -8.44
C ASN A 24 -9.72 3.35 -9.42
N LEU A 25 -9.46 2.98 -10.68
CA LEU A 25 -10.50 2.74 -11.68
C LEU A 25 -11.00 1.31 -11.58
N SER A 26 -12.31 1.12 -11.37
CA SER A 26 -12.98 -0.17 -11.45
C SER A 26 -13.99 -0.15 -12.61
N LEU A 27 -13.97 -1.20 -13.42
CA LEU A 27 -14.78 -1.37 -14.62
C LEU A 27 -15.49 -2.72 -14.58
N ASN A 28 -16.66 -2.78 -15.22
CA ASN A 28 -17.33 -4.03 -15.60
C ASN A 28 -17.34 -4.10 -17.13
N PRO A 29 -16.27 -4.61 -17.77
CA PRO A 29 -16.12 -4.55 -19.21
C PRO A 29 -17.21 -5.32 -19.96
N GLY A 30 -17.73 -4.73 -21.03
CA GLY A 30 -18.58 -5.42 -22.00
C GLY A 30 -17.76 -6.25 -23.00
N GLU A 31 -18.44 -7.06 -23.82
CA GLU A 31 -17.80 -8.00 -24.76
C GLU A 31 -16.88 -7.32 -25.80
N LEU A 32 -17.14 -6.05 -26.12
CA LEU A 32 -16.37 -5.28 -27.08
C LEU A 32 -15.17 -4.56 -26.47
N PHE A 33 -15.01 -4.56 -25.15
CA PHE A 33 -13.91 -3.85 -24.48
C PHE A 33 -12.55 -4.44 -24.87
N LYS A 34 -11.58 -3.56 -25.11
CA LYS A 34 -10.21 -3.94 -25.49
C LYS A 34 -9.11 -3.34 -24.63
N GLY A 35 -9.44 -2.52 -23.62
CA GLY A 35 -8.42 -2.02 -22.70
C GLY A 35 -8.58 -0.55 -22.32
N ILE A 36 -7.48 0.04 -21.87
CA ILE A 36 -7.45 1.37 -21.27
C ILE A 36 -6.36 2.20 -21.97
N LYS A 37 -6.67 3.45 -22.33
CA LYS A 37 -5.76 4.36 -23.05
C LYS A 37 -5.54 5.67 -22.29
N ASN A 38 -4.52 6.41 -22.70
CA ASN A 38 -4.10 7.68 -22.11
C ASN A 38 -3.71 7.56 -20.63
N ILE A 39 -3.15 6.42 -20.25
CA ILE A 39 -2.70 6.15 -18.89
C ILE A 39 -1.41 6.96 -18.64
N PRO A 40 -1.29 7.69 -17.52
CA PRO A 40 -0.06 8.42 -17.20
C PRO A 40 1.19 7.54 -17.12
N GLN A 41 2.36 8.16 -17.19
CA GLN A 41 3.61 7.44 -16.96
C GLN A 41 3.80 7.16 -15.46
N GLY A 42 4.12 5.92 -15.10
CA GLY A 42 4.51 5.56 -13.74
C GLY A 42 4.20 4.11 -13.39
N LEU A 43 4.12 3.85 -12.09
CA LEU A 43 3.64 2.57 -11.56
C LEU A 43 2.12 2.52 -11.69
N HIS A 44 1.57 1.36 -12.05
CA HIS A 44 0.14 1.07 -12.01
C HIS A 44 -0.12 -0.32 -11.43
N PHE A 45 -1.34 -0.53 -10.94
CA PHE A 45 -1.80 -1.81 -10.42
C PHE A 45 -3.03 -2.30 -11.19
N LEU A 46 -2.84 -3.33 -12.01
CA LEU A 46 -3.92 -4.00 -12.74
C LEU A 46 -4.47 -5.12 -11.86
N TYR A 47 -5.78 -5.19 -11.68
CA TYR A 47 -6.43 -6.24 -10.90
C TYR A 47 -7.73 -6.71 -11.53
N THR A 48 -8.18 -7.89 -11.10
CA THR A 48 -9.47 -8.46 -11.49
C THR A 48 -10.08 -9.19 -10.30
N SER A 49 -11.40 -9.11 -10.18
CA SER A 49 -12.18 -9.86 -9.19
C SER A 49 -12.71 -11.14 -9.81
N LEU A 50 -12.15 -12.27 -9.39
CA LEU A 50 -12.54 -13.61 -9.81
C LEU A 50 -13.48 -14.24 -8.78
N ARG A 51 -14.03 -15.41 -9.12
CA ARG A 51 -14.90 -16.16 -8.20
C ARG A 51 -14.23 -16.48 -6.87
N LEU A 52 -12.93 -16.76 -6.90
CA LEU A 52 -12.13 -17.16 -5.74
C LEU A 52 -11.39 -15.98 -5.10
N GLY A 53 -11.75 -14.75 -5.45
CA GLY A 53 -11.14 -13.52 -4.93
C GLY A 53 -10.38 -12.70 -5.95
N LYS A 54 -9.73 -11.64 -5.47
CA LYS A 54 -8.99 -10.72 -6.32
C LYS A 54 -7.59 -11.25 -6.65
N THR A 55 -7.13 -10.88 -7.83
CA THR A 55 -5.72 -11.02 -8.20
C THR A 55 -5.27 -9.76 -8.90
N GLY A 56 -4.04 -9.34 -8.62
CA GLY A 56 -3.48 -8.16 -9.24
C GLY A 56 -1.99 -8.28 -9.56
N ARG A 57 -1.49 -7.27 -10.24
CA ARG A 57 -0.10 -7.13 -10.68
C ARG A 57 0.27 -5.67 -10.74
N PHE A 58 1.48 -5.36 -10.29
CA PHE A 58 2.10 -4.08 -10.57
C PHE A 58 2.84 -4.10 -11.91
N PHE A 59 2.86 -2.96 -12.59
CA PHE A 59 3.70 -2.78 -13.76
C PHE A 59 4.07 -1.31 -13.92
N TYR A 60 5.19 -1.06 -14.58
CA TYR A 60 5.64 0.28 -14.90
C TYR A 60 5.37 0.62 -16.35
N THR A 61 4.88 1.84 -16.57
CA THR A 61 4.65 2.40 -17.89
C THR A 61 5.73 3.42 -18.22
N LYS A 62 6.08 3.49 -19.51
CA LYS A 62 6.91 4.56 -20.07
C LYS A 62 6.02 5.41 -20.96
N GLU A 63 6.38 6.68 -21.18
CA GLU A 63 5.62 7.52 -22.12
C GLU A 63 5.56 6.86 -23.49
N HIS A 64 4.41 7.01 -24.16
CA HIS A 64 4.17 6.52 -25.52
C HIS A 64 4.35 5.01 -25.72
N SER A 65 4.38 4.18 -24.66
CA SER A 65 4.42 2.72 -24.82
C SER A 65 3.03 2.10 -25.03
N ILE A 66 3.02 0.93 -25.66
CA ILE A 66 1.85 0.05 -25.73
C ILE A 66 2.27 -1.25 -25.04
N ILE A 67 1.50 -1.69 -24.05
CA ILE A 67 1.67 -2.99 -23.39
C ILE A 67 0.44 -3.79 -23.73
N ILE A 68 0.71 -5.02 -24.12
CA ILE A 68 -0.30 -5.95 -24.57
C ILE A 68 -0.22 -7.12 -23.63
N MET A 69 -1.35 -7.40 -22.99
CA MET A 69 -1.48 -8.56 -22.13
C MET A 69 -2.62 -9.42 -22.61
N LYS A 70 -2.41 -10.73 -22.56
CA LYS A 70 -3.42 -11.73 -22.90
C LYS A 70 -3.87 -12.44 -21.64
N TRP A 71 -5.17 -12.67 -21.54
CA TRP A 71 -5.74 -13.45 -20.46
C TRP A 71 -5.37 -14.92 -20.60
N ASP A 72 -4.80 -15.51 -19.56
CA ASP A 72 -4.58 -16.95 -19.45
C ASP A 72 -5.68 -17.55 -18.57
N THR A 73 -6.52 -18.40 -19.17
CA THR A 73 -7.64 -19.06 -18.49
C THR A 73 -7.21 -20.12 -17.48
N THR A 74 -5.98 -20.63 -17.56
CA THR A 74 -5.47 -21.70 -16.70
C THR A 74 -5.08 -21.15 -15.34
N ILE A 75 -4.40 -20.00 -15.33
CA ILE A 75 -3.91 -19.34 -14.12
C ILE A 75 -4.76 -18.13 -13.71
N GLU A 76 -5.80 -17.83 -14.49
CA GLU A 76 -6.73 -16.71 -14.31
C GLU A 76 -6.01 -15.39 -14.08
N THR A 77 -5.11 -15.03 -14.98
CA THR A 77 -4.35 -13.78 -14.91
C THR A 77 -3.94 -13.26 -16.28
N PHE A 78 -3.40 -12.05 -16.31
CA PHE A 78 -2.82 -11.45 -17.50
C PHE A 78 -1.33 -11.80 -17.64
N ILE A 79 -0.96 -12.31 -18.80
CA ILE A 79 0.43 -12.60 -19.17
C ILE A 79 0.88 -11.71 -20.32
N TYR A 80 2.18 -11.40 -20.36
CA TYR A 80 2.79 -10.76 -21.52
C TYR A 80 2.82 -11.76 -22.68
N ILE A 81 2.53 -11.25 -23.88
CA ILE A 81 2.66 -12.02 -25.12
C ILE A 81 4.08 -11.94 -25.67
N ASP A 82 4.43 -12.82 -26.60
CA ASP A 82 5.74 -12.78 -27.26
C ASP A 82 5.89 -11.58 -28.20
N GLN A 83 7.13 -11.28 -28.58
CA GLN A 83 7.48 -10.08 -29.35
C GLN A 83 6.91 -10.08 -30.78
N GLU A 84 6.73 -11.25 -31.40
CA GLU A 84 6.19 -11.35 -32.74
C GLU A 84 4.70 -11.02 -32.73
N GLU A 85 3.95 -11.62 -31.81
CA GLU A 85 2.53 -11.33 -31.59
C GLU A 85 2.32 -9.86 -31.18
N GLU A 86 3.16 -9.34 -30.27
CA GLU A 86 3.10 -7.95 -29.80
C GLU A 86 3.27 -6.95 -30.95
N SER A 87 4.17 -7.23 -31.90
CA SER A 87 4.43 -6.37 -33.06
C SER A 87 3.21 -6.28 -33.99
N LEU A 88 2.47 -7.37 -34.18
CA LEU A 88 1.26 -7.39 -35.01
C LEU A 88 0.18 -6.48 -34.43
N TYR A 89 -0.11 -6.63 -33.14
CA TYR A 89 -1.13 -5.81 -32.48
C TYR A 89 -0.74 -4.33 -32.39
N LYS A 90 0.55 -4.01 -32.17
CA LYS A 90 1.04 -2.63 -32.22
C LYS A 90 0.78 -1.97 -33.57
N ASN A 91 0.94 -2.71 -34.68
CA ASN A 91 0.69 -2.18 -36.02
C ASN A 91 -0.80 -1.90 -36.30
N SER A 92 -1.70 -2.60 -35.63
CA SER A 92 -3.16 -2.44 -35.76
C SER A 92 -3.81 -1.72 -34.58
N ILE A 93 -3.04 -1.02 -33.72
CA ILE A 93 -3.56 -0.44 -32.47
C ILE A 93 -4.75 0.52 -32.69
N GLU A 94 -4.75 1.26 -33.79
CA GLU A 94 -5.80 2.21 -34.17
C GLU A 94 -7.19 1.56 -34.29
N GLU A 95 -7.26 0.27 -34.64
CA GLU A 95 -8.51 -0.49 -34.72
C GLU A 95 -9.12 -0.74 -33.33
N PHE A 96 -8.28 -0.78 -32.29
CA PHE A 96 -8.71 -1.06 -30.91
C PHE A 96 -9.01 0.22 -30.11
N LEU A 97 -8.46 1.37 -30.49
CA LEU A 97 -8.64 2.63 -29.74
C LEU A 97 -10.11 3.04 -29.51
N PRO A 98 -11.05 2.83 -30.45
CA PRO A 98 -12.48 3.10 -30.22
C PRO A 98 -13.13 2.18 -29.18
N LEU A 99 -12.51 1.04 -28.88
CA LEU A 99 -12.98 -0.01 -27.99
C LEU A 99 -12.34 0.06 -26.58
N MET A 100 -11.61 1.14 -26.31
CA MET A 100 -10.89 1.36 -25.06
C MET A 100 -11.49 2.50 -24.24
N VAL A 101 -11.35 2.39 -22.92
CA VAL A 101 -11.76 3.42 -21.95
C VAL A 101 -10.59 4.37 -21.69
N GLU A 102 -10.88 5.65 -21.50
CA GLU A 102 -9.87 6.63 -21.09
C GLU A 102 -9.55 6.53 -19.61
N TYR A 103 -8.27 6.62 -19.26
CA TYR A 103 -7.86 6.72 -17.87
C TYR A 103 -8.31 8.06 -17.27
N PRO A 104 -9.06 8.08 -16.15
CA PRO A 104 -9.54 9.32 -15.55
C PRO A 104 -8.44 10.09 -14.82
N ASN A 105 -8.31 11.39 -15.11
CA ASN A 105 -7.29 12.26 -14.51
C ASN A 105 -7.34 12.33 -12.97
N GLU A 106 -8.54 12.30 -12.38
CA GLU A 106 -8.73 12.36 -10.92
C GLU A 106 -8.12 11.12 -10.24
N SER A 107 -8.22 9.95 -10.87
CA SER A 107 -7.64 8.72 -10.33
C SER A 107 -6.12 8.76 -10.27
N TRP A 108 -5.46 9.47 -11.20
CA TRP A 108 -4.00 9.59 -11.22
C TRP A 108 -3.46 10.40 -10.04
N ALA A 109 -4.11 11.53 -9.73
CA ALA A 109 -3.65 12.41 -8.65
C ALA A 109 -3.64 11.67 -7.30
N LEU A 110 -4.72 10.94 -7.02
CA LEU A 110 -4.84 10.10 -5.81
C LEU A 110 -3.86 8.94 -5.85
N TRP A 111 -3.74 8.26 -6.99
CA TRP A 111 -2.84 7.12 -7.15
C TRP A 111 -1.38 7.48 -6.91
N LYS A 112 -0.93 8.62 -7.44
CA LYS A 112 0.44 9.09 -7.29
C LYS A 112 0.79 9.35 -5.82
N GLU A 113 -0.11 9.97 -5.05
CA GLU A 113 0.10 10.19 -3.61
C GLU A 113 0.26 8.88 -2.83
N LEU A 114 -0.39 7.81 -3.28
CA LEU A 114 -0.32 6.47 -2.66
C LEU A 114 0.88 5.63 -3.10
N THR A 115 1.60 6.03 -4.15
CA THR A 115 2.62 5.17 -4.79
C THR A 115 3.97 5.86 -5.06
N ASP A 116 4.16 7.12 -4.62
CA ASP A 116 5.32 7.96 -4.93
C ASP A 116 6.71 7.37 -4.54
N TYR A 117 6.76 6.47 -3.56
CA TYR A 117 7.98 5.82 -3.07
C TYR A 117 8.15 4.36 -3.51
N ILE A 118 7.14 3.77 -4.16
CA ILE A 118 7.31 2.45 -4.76
C ILE A 118 8.18 2.68 -6.00
N THR A 119 9.46 2.31 -5.93
CA THR A 119 10.41 2.41 -7.07
C THR A 119 10.54 1.06 -7.78
N PRO A 120 11.11 0.99 -9.00
CA PRO A 120 11.37 -0.28 -9.66
C PRO A 120 12.22 -1.24 -8.82
N LYS A 121 13.17 -0.71 -8.03
CA LYS A 121 13.98 -1.49 -7.10
C LYS A 121 13.13 -2.12 -6.00
N ILE A 122 12.23 -1.33 -5.41
CA ILE A 122 11.34 -1.80 -4.34
C ILE A 122 10.32 -2.80 -4.88
N LEU A 123 9.75 -2.52 -6.05
CA LEU A 123 8.85 -3.47 -6.70
C LEU A 123 9.57 -4.80 -6.96
N PHE A 124 10.75 -4.78 -7.55
CA PHE A 124 11.54 -6.00 -7.82
C PHE A 124 11.91 -6.76 -6.54
N LYS A 125 12.16 -6.06 -5.43
CA LYS A 125 12.44 -6.68 -4.13
C LYS A 125 11.23 -7.42 -3.57
N LEU A 126 10.03 -6.84 -3.70
CA LEU A 126 8.82 -7.32 -3.02
C LEU A 126 7.99 -8.28 -3.86
N GLU A 127 7.93 -8.06 -5.17
CA GLU A 127 7.03 -8.76 -6.06
C GLU A 127 7.35 -10.26 -6.13
N PRO A 128 6.32 -11.14 -6.07
CA PRO A 128 6.52 -12.57 -6.30
C PRO A 128 7.14 -12.84 -7.68
N LEU A 129 7.84 -13.96 -7.84
CA LEU A 129 8.43 -14.34 -9.15
C LEU A 129 7.40 -14.41 -10.30
N SER A 130 6.14 -14.72 -9.98
CA SER A 130 5.05 -14.74 -10.95
C SER A 130 4.52 -13.34 -11.31
N GLY A 131 4.87 -12.31 -10.55
CA GLY A 131 4.28 -10.97 -10.63
C GLY A 131 2.80 -10.90 -10.26
N MET A 132 2.26 -11.95 -9.61
CA MET A 132 0.86 -12.02 -9.20
C MET A 132 0.73 -11.81 -7.69
N ILE A 133 -0.20 -10.95 -7.31
CA ILE A 133 -0.57 -10.68 -5.92
C ILE A 133 -2.00 -11.19 -5.72
N PRO A 134 -2.19 -12.39 -5.14
CA PRO A 134 -3.51 -12.94 -4.88
C PRO A 134 -4.11 -12.38 -3.57
N SER A 135 -5.43 -12.36 -3.49
CA SER A 135 -6.13 -12.25 -2.20
C SER A 135 -6.07 -13.58 -1.44
N ALA A 136 -6.30 -13.52 -0.12
CA ALA A 136 -6.23 -14.69 0.80
C ALA A 136 -7.07 -15.89 0.35
N SER A 137 -8.21 -15.63 -0.29
CA SER A 137 -9.17 -16.66 -0.68
C SER A 137 -8.63 -17.66 -1.71
N LYS A 138 -7.58 -17.30 -2.48
CA LYS A 138 -6.87 -18.29 -3.31
C LYS A 138 -5.99 -19.24 -2.49
N GLU A 139 -5.48 -18.82 -1.32
CA GLU A 139 -4.64 -19.67 -0.47
C GLU A 139 -5.45 -20.73 0.30
N TYR A 140 -6.65 -20.37 0.76
CA TYR A 140 -7.53 -21.30 1.49
C TYR A 140 -8.10 -22.42 0.61
N ASP A 141 -8.36 -22.16 -0.67
CA ASP A 141 -8.81 -23.21 -1.61
C ASP A 141 -7.65 -24.15 -2.02
N ILE A 142 -6.43 -23.64 -2.18
CA ILE A 142 -5.24 -24.47 -2.44
C ILE A 142 -4.95 -25.40 -1.25
N GLN A 143 -5.23 -24.97 -0.02
CA GLN A 143 -5.03 -25.80 1.18
C GLN A 143 -6.14 -26.84 1.41
N SER A 144 -7.31 -26.69 0.79
CA SER A 144 -8.48 -27.55 1.04
C SER A 144 -8.77 -28.58 -0.07
N GLN A 145 -8.06 -28.52 -1.20
CA GLN A 145 -8.10 -29.56 -2.24
C GLN A 145 -6.77 -30.32 -2.31
N GLU A 146 -6.74 -31.50 -1.70
CA GLU A 146 -5.78 -32.60 -1.92
C GLU A 146 -4.28 -32.25 -1.80
N LEU A 147 -3.73 -32.53 -0.62
CA LEU A 147 -2.29 -32.63 -0.39
C LEU A 147 -1.66 -33.72 -1.28
N GLU A 148 -0.42 -33.45 -1.73
CA GLU A 148 0.56 -34.39 -2.31
C GLU A 148 0.51 -34.60 -3.84
N SER A 149 0.90 -33.60 -4.65
CA SER A 149 1.71 -33.86 -5.87
C SER A 149 2.13 -32.63 -6.69
N PHE A 150 1.66 -31.41 -6.41
CA PHE A 150 2.18 -30.23 -7.08
C PHE A 150 2.87 -29.30 -6.09
N ASN A 151 4.16 -29.07 -6.36
CA ASN A 151 4.93 -27.94 -5.86
C ASN A 151 4.31 -26.65 -6.47
N CYS A 152 3.08 -26.32 -6.12
CA CYS A 152 2.43 -25.10 -6.55
C CYS A 152 3.19 -23.96 -5.87
N ASN A 153 4.01 -23.26 -6.64
CA ASN A 153 4.68 -22.02 -6.23
C ASN A 153 3.59 -20.97 -5.93
N ILE A 154 3.06 -20.99 -4.71
CA ILE A 154 2.17 -19.94 -4.21
C ILE A 154 2.95 -18.62 -4.33
N PRO A 155 2.42 -17.59 -5.01
CA PRO A 155 3.09 -16.30 -5.10
C PRO A 155 3.28 -15.71 -3.71
N VAL A 156 4.53 -15.64 -3.23
CA VAL A 156 4.87 -15.06 -1.92
C VAL A 156 5.45 -13.67 -2.12
N ILE A 157 4.89 -12.68 -1.43
CA ILE A 157 5.43 -11.32 -1.39
C ILE A 157 6.60 -11.30 -0.40
N HIS A 158 7.73 -10.72 -0.81
CA HIS A 158 8.98 -10.77 -0.07
C HIS A 158 9.16 -9.58 0.89
N TYR A 159 8.24 -9.41 1.84
CA TYR A 159 8.27 -8.33 2.82
C TYR A 159 9.50 -8.38 3.74
N THR A 160 9.96 -7.20 4.14
CA THR A 160 11.03 -7.05 5.14
C THR A 160 10.48 -7.38 6.53
N PRO A 161 11.07 -8.32 7.28
CA PRO A 161 10.61 -8.62 8.63
C PRO A 161 10.73 -7.40 9.55
N ILE A 162 9.63 -7.02 10.20
CA ILE A 162 9.62 -5.94 11.20
C ILE A 162 9.62 -6.56 12.61
N PRO A 163 10.70 -6.40 13.40
CA PRO A 163 10.74 -6.92 14.77
C PRO A 163 9.67 -6.27 15.64
N LYS A 164 8.83 -7.09 16.29
CA LYS A 164 7.81 -6.58 17.24
C LYS A 164 8.44 -6.02 18.52
N ARG A 165 9.63 -6.50 18.88
CA ARG A 165 10.35 -6.11 20.09
C ARG A 165 11.83 -5.92 19.82
N TYR A 166 12.41 -4.94 20.48
CA TYR A 166 13.85 -4.75 20.54
C TYR A 166 14.44 -5.67 21.61
N PHE A 167 15.46 -6.45 21.26
CA PHE A 167 16.19 -7.30 22.20
C PHE A 167 17.63 -7.52 21.73
N GLN A 168 18.57 -7.44 22.67
CA GLN A 168 19.95 -7.87 22.50
C GLN A 168 20.39 -8.66 23.73
N GLN A 169 21.24 -9.67 23.51
CA GLN A 169 21.74 -10.51 24.60
C GLN A 169 22.54 -9.67 25.60
N GLY A 170 22.21 -9.78 26.88
CA GLY A 170 22.87 -9.04 27.96
C GLY A 170 22.21 -7.71 28.37
N MET A 171 21.10 -7.32 27.75
CA MET A 171 20.32 -6.14 28.18
C MET A 171 19.63 -6.38 29.53
N SER A 172 19.55 -5.33 30.37
CA SER A 172 18.71 -5.34 31.57
C SER A 172 17.22 -5.28 31.21
N ALA A 173 16.35 -5.78 32.10
CA ALA A 173 14.91 -5.71 31.90
C ALA A 173 14.40 -4.26 31.74
N GLU A 174 14.97 -3.33 32.51
CA GLU A 174 14.69 -1.89 32.40
C GLU A 174 15.06 -1.34 31.01
N SER A 175 16.24 -1.68 30.50
CA SER A 175 16.66 -1.28 29.15
C SER A 175 15.72 -1.85 28.09
N ILE A 176 15.31 -3.12 28.24
CA ILE A 176 14.35 -3.74 27.31
C ILE A 176 13.05 -2.95 27.28
N THR A 177 12.48 -2.58 28.44
CA THR A 177 11.27 -1.77 28.50
C THR A 177 11.46 -0.42 27.81
N LEU A 178 12.55 0.28 28.10
CA LEU A 178 12.84 1.60 27.52
C LEU A 178 12.93 1.56 25.98
N TYR A 179 13.73 0.64 25.43
CA TYR A 179 13.88 0.47 23.97
C TYR A 179 12.65 -0.12 23.27
N ASN A 180 11.66 -0.60 24.04
CA ASN A 180 10.39 -1.06 23.48
C ASN A 180 9.26 -0.04 23.67
N TYR A 181 9.42 0.96 24.52
CA TYR A 181 8.52 2.11 24.62
C TYR A 181 8.72 3.02 23.40
N ASP A 182 9.98 3.37 23.09
CA ASP A 182 10.35 4.07 21.87
C ASP A 182 10.92 3.12 20.80
N LYS A 183 10.29 3.06 19.63
CA LYS A 183 10.66 2.12 18.55
C LYS A 183 11.76 2.62 17.61
N THR A 184 12.38 3.77 17.89
CA THR A 184 13.42 4.39 17.04
C THR A 184 14.60 3.46 16.80
N ALA A 185 15.01 2.67 17.81
CA ALA A 185 16.09 1.70 17.64
C ALA A 185 15.71 0.56 16.69
N ILE A 186 14.45 0.10 16.71
CA ILE A 186 13.95 -0.89 15.73
C ILE A 186 13.94 -0.27 14.34
N LEU A 187 13.44 0.96 14.19
CA LEU A 187 13.40 1.65 12.91
C LEU A 187 14.80 1.77 12.28
N ARG A 188 15.78 2.23 13.07
CA ARG A 188 17.18 2.35 12.63
C ARG A 188 17.77 1.00 12.18
N ASN A 189 17.50 -0.06 12.94
CA ASN A 189 17.96 -1.41 12.60
C ASN A 189 17.26 -1.97 11.36
N THR A 190 15.96 -1.74 11.21
CA THR A 190 15.18 -2.16 10.02
C THR A 190 15.74 -1.50 8.76
N ILE A 191 16.03 -0.20 8.81
CA ILE A 191 16.65 0.52 7.69
C ILE A 191 18.04 -0.05 7.45
N GLY A 192 18.92 -0.07 8.45
CA GLY A 192 20.32 -0.49 8.30
C GLY A 192 20.53 -1.93 7.84
N ASN A 193 19.55 -2.83 8.00
CA ASN A 193 19.65 -4.23 7.60
C ASN A 193 18.86 -4.59 6.33
N GLY A 194 17.90 -3.75 5.91
CA GLY A 194 16.94 -4.12 4.86
C GLY A 194 16.77 -3.09 3.74
N PHE A 195 17.29 -1.88 3.90
CA PHE A 195 17.07 -0.76 3.01
C PHE A 195 18.30 0.15 2.89
N ASP A 196 18.49 0.78 1.74
CA ASP A 196 19.55 1.77 1.57
C ASP A 196 19.11 3.16 2.09
N THR A 197 17.80 3.43 2.11
CA THR A 197 17.22 4.72 2.51
C THR A 197 15.89 4.55 3.23
N PHE A 198 15.46 5.59 3.95
CA PHE A 198 14.14 5.63 4.59
C PHE A 198 13.00 5.58 3.56
N GLU A 199 13.20 6.19 2.39
CA GLU A 199 12.26 6.18 1.27
C GLU A 199 11.94 4.76 0.78
N GLU A 200 12.90 3.85 0.85
CA GLU A 200 12.65 2.46 0.49
C GLU A 200 11.70 1.76 1.47
N LEU A 201 11.79 2.06 2.77
CA LEU A 201 10.80 1.61 3.76
C LEU A 201 9.42 2.22 3.47
N LEU A 202 9.35 3.49 3.08
CA LEU A 202 8.09 4.12 2.65
C LEU A 202 7.52 3.46 1.39
N GLY A 203 8.39 3.05 0.45
CA GLY A 203 8.00 2.30 -0.73
C GLY A 203 7.39 0.95 -0.38
N GLU A 204 7.99 0.22 0.55
CA GLU A 204 7.41 -1.04 1.05
C GLU A 204 6.09 -0.80 1.78
N MET A 205 5.98 0.27 2.58
CA MET A 205 4.74 0.65 3.25
C MET A 205 3.61 0.96 2.25
N GLN A 206 3.92 1.70 1.18
CA GLN A 206 2.94 2.03 0.12
C GLN A 206 2.54 0.81 -0.70
N PHE A 207 3.50 -0.05 -1.05
CA PHE A 207 3.22 -1.32 -1.73
C PHE A 207 2.27 -2.18 -0.88
N ALA A 208 2.57 -2.32 0.42
CA ALA A 208 1.75 -3.08 1.35
C ALA A 208 0.34 -2.48 1.46
N PHE A 209 0.24 -1.15 1.57
CA PHE A 209 -1.05 -0.46 1.63
C PHE A 209 -1.92 -0.70 0.39
N VAL A 210 -1.37 -0.57 -0.82
CA VAL A 210 -2.10 -0.80 -2.07
C VAL A 210 -2.51 -2.27 -2.23
N SER A 211 -1.58 -3.19 -1.95
CA SER A 211 -1.84 -4.63 -2.04
C SER A 211 -2.88 -5.11 -1.04
N PHE A 212 -2.93 -4.48 0.14
CA PHE A 212 -3.99 -4.66 1.12
C PHE A 212 -5.32 -4.09 0.62
N LEU A 213 -5.34 -2.79 0.30
CA LEU A 213 -6.59 -2.04 0.13
C LEU A 213 -7.31 -2.42 -1.17
N ILE A 214 -6.56 -2.56 -2.26
CA ILE A 214 -7.12 -2.86 -3.59
C ILE A 214 -6.99 -4.36 -3.88
N GLY A 215 -5.85 -4.96 -3.55
CA GLY A 215 -5.58 -6.38 -3.77
C GLY A 215 -6.21 -7.33 -2.76
N GLU A 216 -6.76 -6.83 -1.66
CA GLU A 216 -7.37 -7.63 -0.58
C GLU A 216 -6.42 -8.71 -0.03
N ASN A 217 -5.13 -8.39 0.02
CA ASN A 217 -4.10 -9.29 0.53
C ASN A 217 -3.86 -9.09 2.05
N PRO A 218 -4.06 -10.13 2.89
CA PRO A 218 -4.00 -10.01 4.35
C PRO A 218 -2.56 -9.87 4.88
N ASP A 219 -1.58 -10.51 4.25
CA ASP A 219 -0.17 -10.35 4.64
C ASP A 219 0.30 -8.91 4.41
N SER A 220 -0.20 -8.30 3.34
CA SER A 220 0.02 -6.89 3.04
C SER A 220 -0.61 -5.97 4.09
N PHE A 221 -1.78 -6.34 4.64
CA PHE A 221 -2.39 -5.61 5.75
C PHE A 221 -1.52 -5.69 7.02
N GLU A 222 -1.09 -6.89 7.38
CA GLU A 222 -0.24 -7.08 8.56
C GLU A 222 1.11 -6.37 8.40
N GLN A 223 1.72 -6.38 7.21
CA GLN A 223 2.95 -5.64 6.96
C GLN A 223 2.74 -4.13 7.04
N TRP A 224 1.69 -3.61 6.40
CA TRP A 224 1.34 -2.18 6.49
C TRP A 224 1.16 -1.76 7.94
N LYS A 225 0.39 -2.53 8.72
CA LYS A 225 0.18 -2.33 10.15
C LYS A 225 1.49 -2.34 10.95
N ASN A 226 2.38 -3.28 10.70
CA ASN A 226 3.68 -3.36 11.39
C ASN A 226 4.52 -2.10 11.15
N ILE A 227 4.62 -1.63 9.91
CA ILE A 227 5.38 -0.41 9.56
C ILE A 227 4.68 0.83 10.12
N PHE A 228 3.36 0.90 10.01
CA PHE A 228 2.54 1.99 10.53
C PHE A 228 2.72 2.18 12.05
N VAL A 229 2.58 1.09 12.83
CA VAL A 229 2.77 1.12 14.29
C VAL A 229 4.21 1.44 14.65
N LEU A 230 5.20 0.89 13.93
CA LEU A 230 6.61 1.20 14.14
C LEU A 230 6.86 2.71 14.04
N LEU A 231 6.43 3.34 12.94
CA LEU A 231 6.68 4.76 12.67
C LEU A 231 5.90 5.68 13.62
N CYS A 232 4.67 5.30 13.99
CA CYS A 232 3.86 6.09 14.93
C CYS A 232 4.44 6.14 16.36
N ASN A 233 5.30 5.20 16.74
CA ASN A 233 5.86 5.07 18.09
C ASN A 233 7.38 5.35 18.16
N CYS A 234 7.89 6.25 17.31
CA CYS A 234 9.30 6.67 17.28
C CYS A 234 9.48 8.12 17.75
N GLU A 235 9.19 8.42 19.02
CA GLU A 235 9.26 9.81 19.54
C GLU A 235 10.66 10.42 19.37
N GLN A 236 11.69 9.73 19.84
CA GLN A 236 13.08 10.14 19.69
C GLN A 236 13.45 10.29 18.22
N GLY A 237 12.98 9.37 17.36
CA GLY A 237 13.18 9.40 15.91
C GLY A 237 12.60 10.65 15.27
N VAL A 238 11.42 11.12 15.70
CA VAL A 238 10.83 12.37 15.20
C VAL A 238 11.75 13.57 15.48
N ARG A 239 12.42 13.59 16.64
CA ARG A 239 13.32 14.67 17.10
C ARG A 239 14.74 14.55 16.56
N GLU A 240 15.23 13.36 16.24
CA GLU A 240 16.60 13.17 15.77
C GLU A 240 16.65 13.09 14.24
N GLU A 241 15.68 12.39 13.64
CA GLU A 241 15.61 12.06 12.22
C GLU A 241 14.48 12.82 11.50
N HIS A 242 14.29 14.10 11.84
CA HIS A 242 13.17 14.92 11.34
C HIS A 242 12.93 14.83 9.82
N GLN A 243 13.99 14.65 9.04
CA GLN A 243 13.92 14.49 7.58
C GLN A 243 13.11 13.26 7.16
N TRP A 244 13.20 12.15 7.88
CA TRP A 244 12.42 10.93 7.64
C TRP A 244 10.95 11.19 7.89
N PHE A 245 10.61 11.72 9.06
CA PHE A 245 9.22 12.00 9.44
C PHE A 245 8.58 13.10 8.59
N SER A 246 9.38 14.02 8.05
CA SER A 246 8.89 14.97 7.07
C SER A 246 8.36 14.28 5.80
N LYS A 247 8.98 13.17 5.37
CA LYS A 247 8.54 12.38 4.21
C LYS A 247 7.40 11.42 4.56
N TYR A 248 7.41 10.90 5.78
CA TYR A 248 6.36 10.00 6.27
C TYR A 248 5.00 10.67 6.41
N ILE A 249 4.91 11.88 7.00
CA ILE A 249 3.60 12.51 7.28
C ILE A 249 2.72 12.66 6.02
N PRO A 250 3.24 13.10 4.85
CA PRO A 250 2.46 13.12 3.60
C PRO A 250 1.95 11.73 3.18
N VAL A 251 2.76 10.67 3.31
CA VAL A 251 2.35 9.29 3.01
C VAL A 251 1.23 8.87 3.94
N LEU A 252 1.41 9.09 5.25
CA LEU A 252 0.42 8.79 6.26
C LEU A 252 -0.90 9.54 6.01
N TYR A 253 -0.83 10.83 5.68
CA TYR A 253 -1.99 11.65 5.35
C TYR A 253 -2.77 11.08 4.16
N ALA A 254 -2.08 10.74 3.07
CA ALA A 254 -2.71 10.17 1.88
C ALA A 254 -3.39 8.82 2.19
N GLN A 255 -2.70 7.93 2.91
CA GLN A 255 -3.24 6.63 3.28
C GLN A 255 -4.45 6.74 4.20
N VAL A 256 -4.39 7.57 5.25
CA VAL A 256 -5.52 7.81 6.16
C VAL A 256 -6.74 8.35 5.42
N LYS A 257 -6.53 9.30 4.50
CA LYS A 257 -7.60 9.85 3.65
C LYS A 257 -8.24 8.80 2.73
N SER A 258 -7.48 7.78 2.34
CA SER A 258 -7.92 6.70 1.45
C SER A 258 -8.51 5.49 2.18
N LEU A 259 -8.51 5.47 3.52
CA LEU A 259 -9.10 4.36 4.28
C LEU A 259 -10.62 4.28 4.05
N PRO A 260 -11.18 3.07 3.82
CA PRO A 260 -12.62 2.87 3.75
C PRO A 260 -13.27 3.23 5.09
N LYS A 261 -14.46 3.83 5.04
CA LYS A 261 -15.20 4.23 6.25
C LYS A 261 -15.47 3.07 7.19
N ASP A 262 -15.72 1.88 6.67
CA ASP A 262 -15.95 0.69 7.50
C ASP A 262 -14.69 0.31 8.29
N LEU A 263 -13.50 0.47 7.70
CA LEU A 263 -12.23 0.33 8.41
C LEU A 263 -11.93 1.50 9.35
N VAL A 264 -12.73 2.57 9.37
CA VAL A 264 -12.55 3.68 10.31
C VAL A 264 -13.54 3.56 11.48
N VAL A 265 -14.76 3.11 11.18
CA VAL A 265 -15.88 3.06 12.13
C VAL A 265 -15.98 1.72 12.86
N ASP A 266 -15.51 0.61 12.28
CA ASP A 266 -15.67 -0.72 12.89
C ASP A 266 -14.82 -0.90 14.16
N PRO A 267 -15.46 -1.06 15.34
CA PRO A 267 -14.75 -1.25 16.60
C PRO A 267 -13.85 -2.49 16.64
N PHE A 268 -14.16 -3.53 15.85
CA PHE A 268 -13.50 -4.83 15.86
C PHE A 268 -12.37 -4.96 14.84
N LEU A 269 -12.36 -4.14 13.77
CA LEU A 269 -11.35 -4.23 12.69
C LEU A 269 -10.18 -3.25 12.82
N SER A 270 -10.37 -2.08 13.43
CA SER A 270 -9.43 -0.96 13.27
C SER A 270 -9.33 0.04 14.42
N SER A 271 -10.34 0.10 15.29
CA SER A 271 -10.47 1.21 16.25
C SER A 271 -9.42 1.23 17.36
N SER A 272 -8.75 0.11 17.68
CA SER A 272 -7.76 0.09 18.76
C SER A 272 -6.39 0.55 18.30
N PHE A 273 -5.84 0.03 17.19
CA PHE A 273 -4.45 0.31 16.82
C PHE A 273 -4.29 1.52 15.90
N ILE A 274 -5.19 1.75 14.92
CA ILE A 274 -5.07 2.88 14.00
C ILE A 274 -5.26 4.17 14.79
N THR A 275 -6.36 4.25 15.53
CA THR A 275 -6.68 5.41 16.37
C THR A 275 -5.63 5.64 17.44
N SER A 276 -5.21 4.62 18.21
CA SER A 276 -4.19 4.81 19.26
C SER A 276 -2.82 5.20 18.70
N SER A 277 -2.39 4.61 17.58
CA SER A 277 -1.13 4.97 16.93
C SER A 277 -1.19 6.39 16.36
N LEU A 278 -2.31 6.80 15.76
CA LEU A 278 -2.48 8.18 15.27
C LEU A 278 -2.51 9.18 16.43
N LYS A 279 -3.19 8.87 17.54
CA LYS A 279 -3.19 9.71 18.75
C LYS A 279 -1.79 9.88 19.30
N SER A 280 -1.07 8.78 19.52
CA SER A 280 0.31 8.76 19.97
C SER A 280 1.21 9.59 19.05
N PHE A 281 1.14 9.34 17.73
CA PHE A 281 1.95 10.06 16.76
C PHE A 281 1.60 11.56 16.66
N ILE A 282 0.31 11.91 16.72
CA ILE A 282 -0.13 13.31 16.73
C ILE A 282 0.38 14.03 17.99
N SER A 283 0.32 13.39 19.16
CA SER A 283 0.87 13.93 20.40
C SER A 283 2.38 14.23 20.27
N ILE A 284 3.14 13.32 19.68
CA ILE A 284 4.57 13.49 19.42
C ILE A 284 4.84 14.70 18.50
N ILE A 285 4.09 14.85 17.40
CA ILE A 285 4.34 15.91 16.41
C ILE A 285 3.71 17.27 16.77
N ASP A 286 2.87 17.35 17.81
CA ASP A 286 2.32 18.59 18.38
C ASP A 286 3.33 19.32 19.30
N ASP A 287 4.55 18.79 19.43
CA ASP A 287 5.60 19.42 20.21
C ASP A 287 6.16 20.70 19.53
N SER A 288 5.95 21.83 20.21
CA SER A 288 6.42 23.16 19.81
C SER A 288 7.93 23.30 19.59
N SER A 289 8.74 22.37 20.10
CA SER A 289 10.19 22.31 19.91
C SER A 289 10.61 21.72 18.56
N LEU A 290 9.71 21.03 17.86
CA LEU A 290 9.99 20.46 16.54
C LEU A 290 10.16 21.54 15.48
N ASN A 291 10.74 21.16 14.33
CA ASN A 291 10.85 22.12 13.22
C ASN A 291 9.47 22.49 12.63
N LYS A 292 9.41 23.69 12.02
CA LYS A 292 8.17 24.25 11.44
C LYS A 292 7.52 23.34 10.38
N THR A 293 8.30 22.59 9.62
CA THR A 293 7.78 21.71 8.57
C THR A 293 6.96 20.58 9.17
N LEU A 294 7.46 19.95 10.24
CA LEU A 294 6.73 18.90 10.95
C LEU A 294 5.48 19.45 11.62
N GLN A 295 5.56 20.60 12.29
CA GLN A 295 4.39 21.24 12.92
C GLN A 295 3.29 21.53 11.90
N ILE A 296 3.62 22.16 10.76
CA ILE A 296 2.63 22.48 9.71
C ILE A 296 1.99 21.22 9.13
N ARG A 297 2.77 20.15 8.94
CA ARG A 297 2.26 18.88 8.42
C ARG A 297 1.45 18.12 9.47
N GLY A 298 1.88 18.13 10.73
CA GLY A 298 1.20 17.52 11.86
C GLY A 298 -0.17 18.15 12.12
N GLU A 299 -0.26 19.48 12.07
CA GLU A 299 -1.52 20.22 12.14
C GLU A 299 -2.52 19.82 11.04
N LYS A 300 -2.05 19.61 9.81
CA LYS A 300 -2.89 19.13 8.71
C LYS A 300 -3.35 17.70 8.94
N LEU A 301 -2.46 16.82 9.41
CA LEU A 301 -2.78 15.44 9.74
C LEU A 301 -3.81 15.36 10.87
N LYS A 302 -3.62 16.12 11.96
CA LYS A 302 -4.56 16.22 13.09
C LYS A 302 -5.96 16.59 12.60
N LYS A 303 -6.10 17.64 11.79
CA LYS A 303 -7.39 18.05 11.21
C LYS A 303 -8.04 16.97 10.34
N LEU A 304 -7.25 16.23 9.55
CA LEU A 304 -7.77 15.11 8.76
C LEU A 304 -8.30 14.01 9.68
N VAL A 305 -7.51 13.60 10.68
CA VAL A 305 -7.88 12.51 11.60
C VAL A 305 -9.15 12.85 12.38
N LEU A 306 -9.25 14.05 12.97
CA LEU A 306 -10.46 14.49 13.68
C LEU A 306 -11.71 14.39 12.78
N LYS A 307 -11.56 14.79 11.51
CA LYS A 307 -12.65 14.76 10.52
C LYS A 307 -13.03 13.34 10.10
N GLU A 308 -12.07 12.53 9.66
CA GLU A 308 -12.35 11.21 9.07
C GLU A 308 -12.79 10.19 10.13
N PHE A 309 -12.27 10.28 11.36
CA PHE A 309 -12.63 9.40 12.47
C PHE A 309 -13.81 9.92 13.30
N ASN A 310 -14.31 11.12 13.02
CA ASN A 310 -15.37 11.77 13.77
C ASN A 310 -15.10 11.81 15.29
N ILE A 311 -13.87 12.19 15.65
CA ILE A 311 -13.40 12.34 17.03
C ILE A 311 -13.13 13.82 17.32
N SER A 312 -13.30 14.22 18.58
CA SER A 312 -13.01 15.57 19.04
C SER A 312 -11.55 15.73 19.47
N GLU A 313 -11.08 16.98 19.62
CA GLU A 313 -9.74 17.23 20.18
C GLU A 313 -9.59 16.73 21.61
N LEU A 314 -10.68 16.67 22.38
CA LEU A 314 -10.66 16.11 23.74
C LEU A 314 -10.39 14.60 23.72
N ASP A 315 -10.91 13.89 22.72
CA ASP A 315 -10.66 12.45 22.58
C ASP A 315 -9.20 12.15 22.22
N MET A 316 -8.43 13.14 21.76
CA MET A 316 -7.01 12.98 21.42
C MET A 316 -6.11 13.04 22.66
N ILE A 317 -6.64 13.50 23.80
CA ILE A 317 -5.90 13.56 25.06
C ILE A 317 -5.96 12.16 25.67
N ASP A 318 -4.79 11.59 25.97
CA ASP A 318 -4.69 10.27 26.57
C ASP A 318 -4.91 10.37 28.09
N ASP A 319 -6.15 10.16 28.53
CA ASP A 319 -6.50 10.15 29.96
C ASP A 319 -5.91 8.93 30.72
N GLU A 320 -5.39 7.91 30.02
CA GLU A 320 -4.82 6.71 30.66
C GLU A 320 -3.42 6.95 31.26
N GLU A 321 -2.72 8.00 30.83
CA GLU A 321 -1.43 8.42 31.42
C GLU A 321 -1.58 9.41 32.59
N ALA A 322 -2.82 9.81 32.92
CA ALA A 322 -3.06 10.69 34.06
C ALA A 322 -2.79 9.95 35.39
N PRO A 323 -2.07 10.57 36.35
CA PRO A 323 -1.80 9.93 37.62
C PRO A 323 -3.11 9.67 38.38
N SER A 324 -3.34 8.41 38.76
CA SER A 324 -4.46 8.03 39.62
C SER A 324 -4.33 8.73 40.98
N ILE A 325 -5.20 9.70 41.25
CA ILE A 325 -5.26 10.39 42.53
C ILE A 325 -5.88 9.43 43.55
N VAL A 326 -5.05 8.83 44.41
CA VAL A 326 -5.52 8.06 45.57
C VAL A 326 -5.80 9.04 46.70
N TYR A 327 -7.07 9.27 46.99
CA TYR A 327 -7.46 9.94 48.22
C TYR A 327 -7.23 8.98 49.39
N THR A 328 -6.37 9.36 50.32
CA THR A 328 -6.21 8.66 51.60
C THR A 328 -7.27 9.19 52.56
N ASP A 329 -8.18 8.32 52.98
CA ASP A 329 -9.15 8.58 54.05
C ASP A 329 -8.48 8.80 55.41
#